data_AF-A0AB37ZTW4-F1
#
_entry.id   AF-A0AB37ZTW4-F1
#
_cell.length_a   1.000
_cell.length_b   1.000
_cell.length_c   1.000
_cell.angle_alpha   90.00
_cell.angle_beta   90.00
_cell.angle_gamma   90.00
#
_symmetry.space_group_name_H-M   'P 1'
#
loop_
_entity.id
_entity.type
_entity.pdbx_description
1 polymer ?
#
loop_
_entity_poly.entity_id
_entity_poly.type
_entity_poly.pdbx_seq_one_letter_code
_entity_poly.pdbx_strand_id
1 'polypeptide(L)'
;MPTPVEPLRLLLLAHEPFWQALLSGCLTAPGSNVILLHGANWDVFSARYANERNTVLLTTPDLQPRTGACLLPTVVLLETEPLVGPTGVSDWLVRDALTGDTLRRCLRYVHERSRLEDSLRRLVGQDPLTGIANRQGFQALLSARLSEGGSVALGHLDLDNFRRANDALGHQAGDRLILQVVARLKNQLDAGDQIARLGGDEFALLIDTRATPERALQMAERITDVLAEPYWVDGESLLLGCSLGIAHSQAQPEADPLMWHAHIAMRQAKSMQGCTYHLFDERINRNARSLADLEGELRRALRRDELELHYQPRLCLDSGRIVGLEALVRWRHQQRGLLPPSEFVPLAEQSGLIVPLGYWVIFRALRDMQALREQGFAPLHMAINLSFRQFQDSQLLPTLNRLIAEHDVDARWLEFELTETAVMRRSDQVRQTMDALRQLGVRFSLDDFGTGYSSFMHLNSLPIALLKIDMGFVAQMELREENRKLVNAMINLAHNLNLEVVAEGVETAGQLELLRSFGCNQVQGYLISRPLPVEELVTYLRSQAVHADTSRSG
;
A
#
# COMPACT_ATOMS: atom_id res chain seq x y z
N MET A 1 -19.78 32.55 -30.02
CA MET A 1 -20.51 33.50 -29.14
C MET A 1 -19.50 34.09 -28.19
N PRO A 2 -19.16 35.40 -28.27
CA PRO A 2 -18.22 35.99 -27.32
C PRO A 2 -18.86 35.92 -25.94
N THR A 3 -18.16 35.32 -24.98
CA THR A 3 -18.54 35.29 -23.57
C THR A 3 -18.85 36.72 -23.12
N PRO A 4 -19.99 37.00 -22.47
CA PRO A 4 -20.26 38.34 -21.96
C PRO A 4 -19.13 38.70 -20.99
N VAL A 5 -18.36 39.74 -21.31
CA VAL A 5 -17.34 40.25 -20.41
C VAL A 5 -18.08 40.85 -19.21
N GLU A 6 -18.07 40.15 -18.09
CA GLU A 6 -18.65 40.65 -16.84
C GLU A 6 -18.09 42.06 -16.55
N PRO A 7 -18.95 43.03 -16.21
CA PRO A 7 -18.51 44.40 -15.96
C PRO A 7 -17.58 44.46 -14.75
N LEU A 8 -16.55 45.31 -14.82
CA LEU A 8 -15.64 45.56 -13.69
C LEU A 8 -16.38 46.37 -12.63
N ARG A 9 -16.45 45.88 -11.40
CA ARG A 9 -17.08 46.56 -10.27
C ARG A 9 -16.03 47.28 -9.44
N LEU A 10 -16.30 48.54 -9.14
CA LEU A 10 -15.48 49.39 -8.30
C LEU A 10 -16.25 49.65 -7.02
N LEU A 11 -15.75 49.19 -5.88
CA LEU A 11 -16.33 49.47 -4.57
C LEU A 11 -15.60 50.67 -3.98
N LEU A 12 -16.29 51.76 -3.66
CA LEU A 12 -15.71 52.96 -3.09
C LEU A 12 -16.07 53.07 -1.60
N LEU A 13 -15.04 53.06 -0.75
CA LEU A 13 -15.09 53.40 0.67
C LEU A 13 -14.47 54.78 0.88
N ALA A 14 -15.30 55.81 0.96
CA ALA A 14 -14.87 57.18 1.22
C ALA A 14 -15.95 57.91 2.02
N HIS A 15 -15.54 58.69 3.02
CA HIS A 15 -16.42 59.60 3.76
C HIS A 15 -16.81 60.83 2.92
N GLU A 16 -15.84 61.31 2.13
CA GLU A 16 -15.97 62.52 1.32
C GLU A 16 -16.75 62.22 0.01
N PRO A 17 -17.88 62.90 -0.26
CA PRO A 17 -18.61 62.74 -1.53
C PRO A 17 -17.79 63.21 -2.74
N PHE A 18 -16.71 63.95 -2.49
CA PHE A 18 -15.78 64.43 -3.51
C PHE A 18 -15.17 63.29 -4.33
N TRP A 19 -14.67 62.23 -3.70
CA TRP A 19 -14.03 61.11 -4.39
C TRP A 19 -15.01 60.38 -5.31
N GLN A 20 -16.26 60.24 -4.88
CA GLN A 20 -17.33 59.67 -5.70
C GLN A 20 -17.58 60.51 -6.95
N ALA A 21 -17.68 61.83 -6.81
CA ALA A 21 -17.90 62.75 -7.94
C ALA A 21 -16.73 62.72 -8.93
N LEU A 22 -15.49 62.74 -8.41
CA LEU A 22 -14.27 62.73 -9.21
C LEU A 22 -14.10 61.43 -10.01
N LEU A 23 -14.32 60.27 -9.37
CA LEU A 23 -14.29 58.97 -10.03
C LEU A 23 -15.42 58.81 -11.05
N SER A 24 -16.63 59.26 -10.71
CA SER A 24 -17.77 59.24 -11.64
C SER A 24 -17.47 60.07 -12.89
N GLY A 25 -16.86 61.25 -12.73
CA GLY A 25 -16.40 62.09 -13.83
C GLY A 25 -15.38 61.38 -14.74
N CYS A 26 -14.41 60.68 -14.14
CA CYS A 26 -13.39 59.92 -14.88
C CYS A 26 -13.94 58.71 -15.65
N LEU A 27 -15.08 58.15 -15.21
CA LEU A 27 -15.70 56.94 -15.77
C LEU A 27 -16.71 57.21 -16.89
N THR A 28 -17.01 58.47 -17.21
CA THR A 28 -18.05 58.89 -18.18
C THR A 28 -17.71 58.70 -19.68
N ALA A 29 -16.56 58.07 -20.00
CA ALA A 29 -16.18 57.82 -21.39
C ALA A 29 -17.06 56.72 -22.04
N PRO A 30 -17.47 56.85 -23.31
CA PRO A 30 -18.25 55.81 -23.98
C PRO A 30 -17.45 54.49 -24.09
N GLY A 31 -18.01 53.40 -23.56
CA GLY A 31 -17.44 52.05 -23.65
C GLY A 31 -16.84 51.45 -22.36
N SER A 32 -16.85 52.17 -21.23
CA SER A 32 -16.48 51.59 -19.93
C SER A 32 -17.60 50.71 -19.36
N ASN A 33 -17.43 49.40 -19.44
CA ASN A 33 -18.30 48.42 -18.77
C ASN A 33 -17.95 48.34 -17.27
N VAL A 34 -17.93 49.48 -16.58
CA VAL A 34 -17.48 49.65 -15.19
C VAL A 34 -18.63 50.13 -14.32
N ILE A 35 -18.87 49.48 -13.19
CA ILE A 35 -19.94 49.82 -12.24
C ILE A 35 -19.30 50.35 -10.96
N LEU A 36 -19.58 51.59 -10.58
CA LEU A 36 -19.13 52.19 -9.32
C LEU A 36 -20.22 52.03 -8.25
N LEU A 37 -19.90 51.36 -7.14
CA LEU A 37 -20.75 51.18 -5.97
C LEU A 37 -20.11 51.87 -4.77
N HIS A 38 -20.87 52.67 -4.03
CA HIS A 38 -20.37 53.39 -2.84
C HIS A 38 -20.92 52.77 -1.55
N GLY A 39 -20.11 52.77 -0.49
CA GLY A 39 -20.47 52.25 0.82
C GLY A 39 -19.67 52.91 1.95
N ALA A 40 -20.19 52.81 3.18
CA ALA A 40 -19.61 53.48 4.35
C ALA A 40 -18.68 52.59 5.19
N ASN A 41 -18.74 51.26 5.04
CA ASN A 41 -17.90 50.31 5.77
C ASN A 41 -17.64 49.06 4.89
N TRP A 42 -16.42 48.53 4.98
CA TRP A 42 -16.00 47.28 4.38
C TRP A 42 -16.88 46.08 4.77
N ASP A 43 -17.38 46.01 6.01
CA ASP A 43 -18.18 44.85 6.48
C ASP A 43 -19.45 44.60 5.65
N VAL A 44 -20.04 45.67 5.11
CA VAL A 44 -21.23 45.57 4.24
C VAL A 44 -20.85 45.06 2.85
N PHE A 45 -19.68 45.46 2.36
CA PHE A 45 -19.16 45.01 1.08
C PHE A 45 -18.59 43.59 1.13
N SER A 46 -17.93 43.22 2.23
CA SER A 46 -17.29 41.92 2.39
C SER A 46 -18.32 40.79 2.35
N ALA A 47 -19.47 40.97 2.98
CA ALA A 47 -20.56 39.99 2.96
C ALA A 47 -21.12 39.71 1.55
N ARG A 48 -21.04 40.68 0.64
CA ARG A 48 -21.70 40.61 -0.69
C ARG A 48 -20.73 40.42 -1.85
N TYR A 49 -19.52 40.93 -1.75
CA TYR A 49 -18.61 41.09 -2.90
C TYR A 49 -17.19 40.58 -2.64
N ALA A 50 -16.86 40.08 -1.44
CA ALA A 50 -15.49 39.63 -1.11
C ALA A 50 -14.93 38.56 -2.04
N ASN A 51 -15.79 37.79 -2.72
CA ASN A 51 -15.41 36.66 -3.57
C ASN A 51 -15.66 36.90 -5.08
N GLU A 52 -15.98 38.12 -5.49
CA GLU A 52 -16.25 38.42 -6.90
C GLU A 52 -14.97 38.72 -7.69
N ARG A 53 -14.80 38.04 -8.82
CA ARG A 53 -13.54 38.02 -9.60
C ARG A 53 -13.23 39.30 -10.38
N ASN A 54 -14.21 40.18 -10.58
CA ASN A 54 -14.07 41.43 -11.32
C ASN A 54 -14.35 42.64 -10.43
N THR A 55 -13.92 42.60 -9.17
CA THR A 55 -14.21 43.65 -8.19
C THR A 55 -12.93 44.24 -7.60
N VAL A 56 -12.79 45.56 -7.65
CA VAL A 56 -11.66 46.33 -7.09
C VAL A 56 -12.18 47.25 -5.99
N LEU A 57 -11.50 47.27 -4.85
CA LEU A 57 -11.79 48.17 -3.75
C LEU A 57 -10.98 49.47 -3.91
N LEU A 58 -11.66 50.61 -3.92
CA LEU A 58 -11.09 51.94 -3.79
C LEU A 58 -11.40 52.45 -2.39
N THR A 59 -10.39 52.90 -1.64
CA THR A 59 -10.58 53.36 -0.26
C THR A 59 -9.71 54.56 0.08
N THR A 60 -10.15 55.40 1.01
CA THR A 60 -9.29 56.41 1.64
C THR A 60 -8.50 55.77 2.80
N PRO A 61 -7.35 56.32 3.22
CA PRO A 61 -6.52 55.74 4.30
C PRO A 61 -7.29 55.42 5.58
N ASP A 62 -8.22 56.31 5.98
CA ASP A 62 -9.00 56.16 7.22
C ASP A 62 -10.01 55.00 7.18
N LEU A 63 -10.37 54.55 5.97
CA LEU A 63 -11.34 53.48 5.72
C LEU A 63 -10.68 52.23 5.13
N GLN A 64 -9.35 52.17 5.13
CA GLN A 64 -8.63 51.01 4.65
C GLN A 64 -8.91 49.80 5.54
N PRO A 65 -9.35 48.65 4.98
CA PRO A 65 -9.50 47.42 5.75
C PRO A 65 -8.17 47.03 6.39
N ARG A 66 -8.23 46.40 7.57
CA ARG A 66 -7.02 45.84 8.23
C ARG A 66 -6.30 44.91 7.26
N THR A 67 -4.97 44.94 7.27
CA THR A 67 -4.13 44.05 6.44
C THR A 67 -4.57 42.59 6.60
N GLY A 68 -4.94 41.95 5.49
CA GLY A 68 -5.45 40.57 5.46
C GLY A 68 -6.97 40.39 5.65
N ALA A 69 -7.72 41.44 6.00
CA ALA A 69 -9.18 41.39 6.14
C ALA A 69 -9.95 41.60 4.81
N CYS A 70 -9.26 42.08 3.77
CA CYS A 70 -9.79 42.24 2.43
C CYS A 70 -8.98 41.39 1.45
N LEU A 71 -9.67 40.51 0.71
CA LEU A 71 -9.07 39.67 -0.32
C LEU A 71 -9.14 40.30 -1.72
N LEU A 72 -9.83 41.44 -1.84
CA LEU A 72 -9.96 42.16 -3.10
C LEU A 72 -8.72 43.02 -3.38
N PRO A 73 -8.34 43.20 -4.65
CA PRO A 73 -7.33 44.18 -5.03
C PRO A 73 -7.76 45.58 -4.54
N THR A 74 -6.87 46.24 -3.79
CA THR A 74 -7.20 47.49 -3.10
C THR A 74 -6.35 48.64 -3.65
N VAL A 75 -7.00 49.73 -4.04
CA VAL A 75 -6.38 50.99 -4.48
C VAL A 75 -6.68 52.07 -3.46
N VAL A 76 -5.65 52.72 -2.93
CA VAL A 76 -5.85 53.82 -1.96
C VAL A 76 -5.90 55.17 -2.67
N LEU A 77 -6.91 55.97 -2.32
CA LEU A 77 -7.10 57.33 -2.81
C LEU A 77 -6.45 58.31 -1.82
N LEU A 78 -5.45 59.07 -2.28
CA LEU A 78 -4.67 59.99 -1.46
C LEU A 78 -4.88 61.43 -1.93
N GLU A 79 -4.90 62.36 -0.99
CA GLU A 79 -4.97 63.78 -1.34
C GLU A 79 -3.64 64.32 -1.89
N THR A 80 -2.52 63.84 -1.35
CA THR A 80 -1.16 64.25 -1.72
C THR A 80 -0.26 63.03 -1.91
N GLU A 81 0.82 63.21 -2.68
CA GLU A 81 1.80 62.15 -2.93
C GLU A 81 2.49 61.75 -1.61
N PRO A 82 2.47 60.47 -1.22
CA PRO A 82 3.06 60.03 0.03
C PRO A 82 4.59 59.92 -0.10
N LEU A 83 5.32 60.24 0.98
CA LEU A 83 6.78 60.05 1.05
C LEU A 83 7.17 58.55 1.04
N VAL A 84 6.28 57.69 1.54
CA VAL A 84 6.42 56.23 1.57
C VAL A 84 5.12 55.62 1.08
N GLY A 85 5.19 54.69 0.12
CA GLY A 85 4.01 54.06 -0.45
C GLY A 85 3.15 53.33 0.61
N PRO A 86 1.82 53.36 0.47
CA PRO A 86 0.92 52.65 1.39
C PRO A 86 1.18 51.15 1.42
N THR A 87 1.15 50.56 2.61
CA THR A 87 1.36 49.12 2.80
C THR A 87 0.09 48.32 2.64
N GLY A 88 0.18 47.12 2.06
CA GLY A 88 -0.95 46.19 1.97
C GLY A 88 -1.99 46.54 0.89
N VAL A 89 -1.58 47.31 -0.12
CA VAL A 89 -2.44 47.73 -1.23
C VAL A 89 -1.84 47.31 -2.57
N SER A 90 -2.67 47.24 -3.61
CA SER A 90 -2.24 46.89 -4.96
C SER A 90 -1.64 48.10 -5.69
N ASP A 91 -2.19 49.31 -5.44
CA ASP A 91 -1.74 50.58 -6.02
C ASP A 91 -2.30 51.79 -5.23
N TRP A 92 -1.91 53.02 -5.57
CA TRP A 92 -2.51 54.25 -5.05
C TRP A 92 -2.75 55.29 -6.15
N LEU A 93 -3.73 56.18 -5.93
CA LEU A 93 -4.05 57.29 -6.82
C LEU A 93 -4.08 58.60 -6.03
N VAL A 94 -3.40 59.62 -6.53
CA VAL A 94 -3.35 60.96 -5.91
C VAL A 94 -4.34 61.90 -6.59
N ARG A 95 -5.03 62.71 -5.79
CA ARG A 95 -6.06 63.66 -6.22
C ARG A 95 -5.64 64.51 -7.41
N ASP A 96 -4.49 65.18 -7.30
CA ASP A 96 -4.04 66.15 -8.30
C ASP A 96 -3.59 65.51 -9.63
N ALA A 97 -3.31 64.21 -9.61
CA ALA A 97 -2.92 63.42 -10.77
C ALA A 97 -4.07 62.53 -11.32
N LEU A 98 -5.26 62.57 -10.70
CA LEU A 98 -6.37 61.71 -11.07
C LEU A 98 -7.07 62.24 -12.33
N THR A 99 -6.99 61.45 -13.39
CA THR A 99 -7.63 61.68 -14.69
C THR A 99 -8.25 60.36 -15.16
N GLY A 100 -9.12 60.42 -16.17
CA GLY A 100 -9.69 59.20 -16.76
C GLY A 100 -8.65 58.23 -17.33
N ASP A 101 -7.51 58.73 -17.81
CA ASP A 101 -6.42 57.89 -18.32
C ASP A 101 -5.59 57.27 -17.18
N THR A 102 -5.27 58.03 -16.13
CA THR A 102 -4.53 57.49 -14.97
C THR A 102 -5.36 56.45 -14.22
N LEU A 103 -6.66 56.67 -14.04
CA LEU A 103 -7.58 55.67 -13.47
C LEU A 103 -7.62 54.40 -14.32
N ARG A 104 -7.75 54.52 -15.66
CA ARG A 104 -7.79 53.36 -16.57
C ARG A 104 -6.50 52.55 -16.53
N ARG A 105 -5.35 53.21 -16.50
CA ARG A 105 -4.03 52.55 -16.40
C ARG A 105 -3.88 51.82 -15.07
N CYS A 106 -4.24 52.46 -13.96
CA CYS A 106 -4.24 51.85 -12.64
C CYS A 106 -5.14 50.60 -12.59
N LEU A 107 -6.39 50.72 -13.03
CA LEU A 107 -7.33 49.59 -13.04
C LEU A 107 -6.84 48.43 -13.93
N ARG A 108 -6.25 48.72 -15.09
CA ARG A 108 -5.64 47.69 -15.95
C ARG A 108 -4.46 47.02 -15.25
N TYR A 109 -3.57 47.80 -14.64
CA TYR A 109 -2.41 47.28 -13.92
C TYR A 109 -2.82 46.37 -12.76
N VAL A 110 -3.74 46.83 -11.92
CA VAL A 110 -4.28 46.05 -10.79
C VAL A 110 -4.94 44.76 -11.29
N HIS A 111 -5.73 44.83 -12.36
CA HIS A 111 -6.39 43.66 -12.95
C HIS A 111 -5.42 42.65 -13.56
N GLU A 112 -4.41 43.10 -14.30
CA GLU A 112 -3.37 42.24 -14.88
C GLU A 112 -2.51 41.60 -13.79
N ARG A 113 -2.15 42.37 -12.76
CA ARG A 113 -1.39 41.87 -11.61
C ARG A 113 -2.19 40.82 -10.85
N SER A 114 -3.46 41.04 -10.56
CA SER A 114 -4.31 40.04 -9.91
C SER A 114 -4.46 38.78 -10.76
N ARG A 115 -4.59 38.90 -12.09
CA ARG A 115 -4.60 37.73 -13.00
C ARG A 115 -3.28 36.95 -13.00
N LEU A 116 -2.15 37.64 -12.91
CA LEU A 116 -0.83 37.01 -12.79
C LEU A 116 -0.68 36.32 -11.44
N GLU A 117 -1.06 36.96 -10.35
CA GLU A 117 -1.06 36.38 -9.00
C GLU A 117 -1.98 35.15 -8.92
N ASP A 118 -3.18 35.19 -9.53
CA ASP A 118 -4.08 34.04 -9.63
C ASP A 118 -3.55 32.92 -10.53
N SER A 119 -2.85 33.27 -11.61
CA SER A 119 -2.17 32.28 -12.46
C SER A 119 -1.00 31.64 -11.74
N LEU A 120 -0.20 32.40 -10.99
CA LEU A 120 0.89 31.89 -10.15
C LEU A 120 0.36 31.01 -9.03
N ARG A 121 -0.72 31.41 -8.34
CA ARG A 121 -1.41 30.58 -7.34
C ARG A 121 -1.91 29.27 -7.94
N ARG A 122 -2.46 29.31 -9.16
CA ARG A 122 -2.86 28.09 -9.90
C ARG A 122 -1.67 27.20 -10.23
N LEU A 123 -0.56 27.76 -10.70
CA LEU A 123 0.67 27.03 -11.02
C LEU A 123 1.34 26.40 -9.80
N VAL A 124 1.23 27.02 -8.63
CA VAL A 124 1.77 26.49 -7.37
C VAL A 124 0.90 25.35 -6.81
N GLY A 125 -0.41 25.34 -7.08
CA GLY A 125 -1.36 24.40 -6.51
C GLY A 125 -1.84 23.28 -7.43
N GLN A 126 -1.40 23.21 -8.69
CA GLN A 126 -1.87 22.23 -9.68
C GLN A 126 -0.74 21.34 -10.20
N ASP A 127 -1.10 20.12 -10.60
CA ASP A 127 -0.21 19.20 -11.30
C ASP A 127 -0.16 19.56 -12.79
N PRO A 128 1.03 19.80 -13.38
CA PRO A 128 1.16 20.32 -14.73
C PRO A 128 0.71 19.33 -15.82
N LEU A 129 0.75 18.02 -15.55
CA LEU A 129 0.30 17.01 -16.51
C LEU A 129 -1.22 16.92 -16.53
N THR A 130 -1.85 16.87 -15.36
CA THR A 130 -3.26 16.47 -15.21
C THR A 130 -4.23 17.63 -14.96
N GLY A 131 -3.71 18.79 -14.58
CA GLY A 131 -4.49 20.00 -14.28
C GLY A 131 -5.35 19.92 -13.02
N ILE A 132 -5.27 18.82 -12.27
CA ILE A 132 -5.90 18.69 -10.94
C ILE A 132 -4.98 19.26 -9.87
N ALA A 133 -5.44 19.33 -8.61
CA ALA A 133 -4.61 19.84 -7.52
C ALA A 133 -3.33 18.99 -7.36
N ASN A 134 -2.20 19.62 -7.05
CA ASN A 134 -1.00 18.92 -6.61
C ASN A 134 -1.04 18.71 -5.09
N ARG A 135 -0.01 18.07 -4.52
CA ARG A 135 0.09 17.83 -3.07
C ARG A 135 -0.10 19.09 -2.23
N GLN A 136 0.52 20.21 -2.61
CA GLN A 136 0.41 21.48 -1.87
C GLN A 136 -1.00 22.08 -1.98
N GLY A 137 -1.59 22.08 -3.17
CA GLY A 137 -2.95 22.54 -3.39
C GLY A 137 -3.97 21.69 -2.62
N PHE A 138 -3.76 20.38 -2.57
CA PHE A 138 -4.61 19.46 -1.84
C PHE A 138 -4.56 19.68 -0.32
N GLN A 139 -3.37 19.87 0.26
CA GLN A 139 -3.22 20.19 1.68
C GLN A 139 -3.98 21.47 2.04
N ALA A 140 -3.86 22.52 1.24
CA ALA A 140 -4.60 23.76 1.46
C ALA A 140 -6.12 23.56 1.40
N LEU A 141 -6.62 22.79 0.41
CA LEU A 141 -8.05 22.44 0.30
C LEU A 141 -8.54 21.64 1.49
N LEU A 142 -7.77 20.64 1.92
CA LEU A 142 -8.09 19.80 3.06
C LEU A 142 -8.18 20.62 4.36
N SER A 143 -7.16 21.43 4.65
CA SER A 143 -7.16 22.31 5.83
C SER A 143 -8.36 23.25 5.85
N ALA A 144 -8.72 23.85 4.71
CA ALA A 144 -9.89 24.71 4.61
C ALA A 144 -11.18 23.93 4.92
N ARG A 145 -11.38 22.75 4.32
CA ARG A 145 -12.58 21.92 4.57
C ARG A 145 -12.70 21.44 6.01
N LEU A 146 -11.60 21.09 6.65
CA LEU A 146 -11.59 20.69 8.05
C LEU A 146 -11.92 21.88 8.98
N SER A 147 -11.46 23.09 8.65
CA SER A 147 -11.77 24.31 9.40
C SER A 147 -13.25 24.73 9.32
N GLU A 148 -13.95 24.35 8.24
CA GLU A 148 -15.40 24.54 8.08
C GLU A 148 -16.23 23.57 8.94
N GLY A 149 -15.60 22.66 9.69
CA GLY A 149 -16.28 21.66 10.52
C GLY A 149 -16.98 20.56 9.71
N GLY A 150 -16.57 20.34 8.46
CA GLY A 150 -17.19 19.37 7.57
C GLY A 150 -16.79 17.92 7.88
N SER A 151 -17.77 17.01 7.94
CA SER A 151 -17.53 15.57 7.90
C SER A 151 -17.05 15.17 6.51
N VAL A 152 -15.77 14.85 6.38
CA VAL A 152 -15.15 14.45 5.11
C VAL A 152 -14.47 13.09 5.23
N ALA A 153 -14.38 12.39 4.11
CA ALA A 153 -13.52 11.22 3.96
C ALA A 153 -12.38 11.52 2.99
N LEU A 154 -11.21 10.99 3.28
CA LEU A 154 -10.02 11.12 2.45
C LEU A 154 -9.66 9.76 1.86
N GLY A 155 -9.63 9.68 0.54
CA GLY A 155 -9.13 8.55 -0.22
C GLY A 155 -7.67 8.77 -0.61
N HIS A 156 -6.80 7.80 -0.41
CA HIS A 156 -5.44 7.76 -0.93
C HIS A 156 -5.32 6.58 -1.89
N LEU A 157 -5.04 6.85 -3.15
CA LEU A 157 -5.02 5.85 -4.22
C LEU A 157 -3.62 5.73 -4.82
N ASP A 158 -3.17 4.51 -5.07
CA ASP A 158 -1.90 4.19 -5.73
C ASP A 158 -2.17 3.20 -6.87
N LEU A 159 -1.50 3.38 -8.02
CA LEU A 159 -1.60 2.49 -9.17
C LEU A 159 -0.55 1.37 -9.09
N ASP A 160 -1.02 0.13 -8.96
CA ASP A 160 -0.13 -1.01 -8.77
C ASP A 160 0.66 -1.33 -10.05
N ASN A 161 1.97 -1.57 -9.88
CA ASN A 161 2.91 -1.87 -10.97
C ASN A 161 3.04 -0.77 -12.05
N PHE A 162 2.63 0.48 -11.80
CA PHE A 162 2.74 1.57 -12.78
C PHE A 162 4.19 1.77 -13.28
N ARG A 163 5.19 1.58 -12.41
CA ARG A 163 6.61 1.60 -12.82
C ARG A 163 6.92 0.58 -13.91
N ARG A 164 6.38 -0.65 -13.83
CA ARG A 164 6.59 -1.67 -14.86
C ARG A 164 5.93 -1.29 -16.17
N ALA A 165 4.77 -0.63 -16.12
CA ALA A 165 4.13 -0.10 -17.32
C ALA A 165 5.00 0.99 -17.97
N ASN A 166 5.60 1.88 -17.19
CA ASN A 166 6.55 2.88 -17.68
C ASN A 166 7.82 2.25 -18.28
N ASP A 167 8.37 1.22 -17.62
CA ASP A 167 9.59 0.54 -18.10
C ASP A 167 9.32 -0.22 -19.41
N ALA A 168 8.11 -0.75 -19.60
CA ALA A 168 7.72 -1.51 -20.79
C ALA A 168 7.29 -0.62 -21.97
N LEU A 169 6.51 0.44 -21.72
CA LEU A 169 5.87 1.27 -22.75
C LEU A 169 6.49 2.67 -22.91
N GLY A 170 7.37 3.07 -22.00
CA GLY A 170 8.00 4.38 -21.96
C GLY A 170 7.19 5.45 -21.21
N HIS A 171 7.87 6.53 -20.81
CA HIS A 171 7.27 7.59 -19.98
C HIS A 171 6.08 8.31 -20.62
N GLN A 172 6.07 8.50 -21.94
CA GLN A 172 4.93 9.13 -22.64
C GLN A 172 3.65 8.28 -22.58
N ALA A 173 3.79 6.95 -22.62
CA ALA A 173 2.67 6.03 -22.43
C ALA A 173 2.15 6.10 -20.98
N GLY A 174 3.07 6.18 -20.01
CA GLY A 174 2.77 6.47 -18.61
C GLY A 174 1.93 7.72 -18.39
N ASP A 175 2.32 8.82 -19.02
CA ASP A 175 1.59 10.09 -18.92
C ASP A 175 0.17 9.97 -19.48
N ARG A 176 -0.03 9.25 -20.59
CA ARG A 176 -1.36 8.95 -21.14
C ARG A 176 -2.21 8.08 -20.22
N LEU A 177 -1.61 7.09 -19.55
CA LEU A 177 -2.30 6.27 -18.55
C LEU A 177 -2.79 7.13 -17.38
N ILE A 178 -1.93 8.01 -16.87
CA ILE A 178 -2.28 8.93 -15.79
C ILE A 178 -3.46 9.83 -16.20
N LEU A 179 -3.46 10.36 -17.43
CA LEU A 179 -4.57 11.16 -17.94
C LEU A 179 -5.89 10.36 -18.02
N GLN A 180 -5.84 9.10 -18.41
CA GLN A 180 -7.02 8.21 -18.43
C GLN A 180 -7.54 7.92 -17.02
N VAL A 181 -6.64 7.64 -16.07
CA VAL A 181 -6.98 7.44 -14.66
C VAL A 181 -7.68 8.68 -14.10
N VAL A 182 -7.13 9.87 -14.35
CA VAL A 182 -7.75 11.12 -13.89
C VAL A 182 -9.13 11.34 -14.52
N ALA A 183 -9.31 11.02 -15.81
CA ALA A 183 -10.60 11.13 -16.46
C ALA A 183 -11.63 10.18 -15.85
N ARG A 184 -11.25 8.92 -15.60
CA ARG A 184 -12.09 7.91 -14.94
C ARG A 184 -12.49 8.35 -13.53
N LEU A 185 -11.53 8.82 -12.74
CA LEU A 185 -11.78 9.31 -11.39
C LEU A 185 -12.73 10.51 -11.39
N LYS A 186 -12.49 11.51 -12.25
CA LYS A 186 -13.37 12.71 -12.36
C LYS A 186 -14.81 12.35 -12.67
N ASN A 187 -15.05 11.31 -13.47
CA ASN A 187 -16.41 10.86 -13.82
C ASN A 187 -17.16 10.22 -12.64
N GLN A 188 -16.46 9.80 -11.58
CA GLN A 188 -17.09 9.26 -10.38
C GLN A 188 -17.37 10.32 -9.31
N LEU A 189 -16.76 11.50 -9.41
CA LEU A 189 -16.87 12.55 -8.40
C LEU A 189 -18.14 13.38 -8.54
N ASP A 190 -18.79 13.68 -7.41
CA ASP A 190 -19.95 14.57 -7.38
C ASP A 190 -19.55 16.04 -7.13
N ALA A 191 -20.53 16.94 -7.25
CA ALA A 191 -20.36 18.34 -6.89
C ALA A 191 -19.95 18.50 -5.42
N GLY A 192 -18.73 19.00 -5.19
CA GLY A 192 -18.17 19.22 -3.86
C GLY A 192 -16.93 18.37 -3.56
N ASP A 193 -16.78 17.24 -4.25
CA ASP A 193 -15.59 16.39 -4.12
C ASP A 193 -14.39 17.01 -4.84
N GLN A 194 -13.18 16.64 -4.39
CA GLN A 194 -11.94 17.10 -4.99
C GLN A 194 -10.99 15.93 -5.24
N ILE A 195 -10.15 16.06 -6.26
CA ILE A 195 -9.08 15.12 -6.57
C ILE A 195 -7.76 15.85 -6.73
N ALA A 196 -6.69 15.20 -6.28
CA ALA A 196 -5.32 15.67 -6.42
C ALA A 196 -4.39 14.54 -6.84
N ARG A 197 -3.28 14.91 -7.48
CA ARG A 197 -2.12 14.04 -7.70
C ARG A 197 -1.06 14.39 -6.68
N LEU A 198 -0.70 13.42 -5.85
CA LEU A 198 0.29 13.62 -4.78
C LEU A 198 1.73 13.48 -5.27
N GLY A 199 1.92 12.76 -6.39
CA GLY A 199 3.18 12.55 -7.08
C GLY A 199 3.21 11.18 -7.75
N GLY A 200 3.87 11.06 -8.91
CA GLY A 200 4.00 9.77 -9.61
C GLY A 200 2.65 9.13 -9.95
N ASP A 201 2.40 7.96 -9.38
CA ASP A 201 1.20 7.12 -9.46
C ASP A 201 0.23 7.31 -8.28
N GLU A 202 0.50 8.23 -7.36
CA GLU A 202 -0.34 8.48 -6.19
C GLU A 202 -1.36 9.62 -6.41
N PHE A 203 -2.60 9.37 -6.00
CA PHE A 203 -3.72 10.31 -6.03
C PHE A 203 -4.39 10.43 -4.67
N ALA A 204 -5.02 11.57 -4.42
CA ALA A 204 -5.86 11.79 -3.25
C ALA A 204 -7.26 12.23 -3.66
N LEU A 205 -8.26 11.74 -2.96
CA LEU A 205 -9.65 12.11 -3.13
C LEU A 205 -10.17 12.70 -1.83
N LEU A 206 -10.89 13.81 -1.91
CA LEU A 206 -11.60 14.41 -0.80
C LEU A 206 -13.09 14.29 -1.07
N ILE A 207 -13.76 13.51 -0.23
CA ILE A 207 -15.16 13.14 -0.39
C ILE A 207 -15.98 13.84 0.69
N ASP A 208 -17.00 14.58 0.26
CA ASP A 208 -17.95 15.19 1.20
C ASP A 208 -18.91 14.13 1.75
N THR A 209 -18.88 13.92 3.07
CA THR A 209 -19.70 12.92 3.77
C THR A 209 -20.71 13.54 4.73
N ARG A 210 -20.94 14.85 4.65
CA ARG A 210 -21.85 15.58 5.57
C ARG A 210 -23.28 15.03 5.57
N ALA A 211 -23.77 14.58 4.42
CA ALA A 211 -25.12 14.04 4.29
C ALA A 211 -25.21 12.53 4.60
N THR A 212 -24.16 11.77 4.28
CA THR A 212 -24.17 10.29 4.33
C THR A 212 -22.74 9.75 4.51
N PRO A 213 -22.40 9.20 5.70
CA PRO A 213 -21.08 8.62 5.96
C PRO A 213 -20.71 7.46 5.02
N GLU A 214 -21.69 6.65 4.62
CA GLU A 214 -21.52 5.45 3.78
C GLU A 214 -21.14 5.79 2.33
N ARG A 215 -21.27 7.06 1.93
CA ARG A 215 -20.92 7.53 0.59
C ARG A 215 -19.47 7.25 0.23
N ALA A 216 -18.55 7.34 1.19
CA ALA A 216 -17.14 7.10 0.94
C ALA A 216 -16.88 5.64 0.49
N LEU A 217 -17.59 4.68 1.08
CA LEU A 217 -17.50 3.27 0.73
C LEU A 217 -18.08 3.00 -0.66
N GLN A 218 -19.28 3.52 -0.95
CA GLN A 218 -19.92 3.39 -2.26
C GLN A 218 -19.09 4.04 -3.38
N MET A 219 -18.41 5.15 -3.07
CA MET A 219 -17.49 5.80 -4.00
C MET A 219 -16.26 4.92 -4.26
N ALA A 220 -15.72 4.28 -3.22
CA ALA A 220 -14.56 3.42 -3.34
C ALA A 220 -14.82 2.18 -4.19
N GLU A 221 -15.95 1.49 -3.98
CA GLU A 221 -16.38 0.35 -4.82
C GLU A 221 -16.46 0.76 -6.30
N ARG A 222 -17.12 1.88 -6.60
CA ARG A 222 -17.23 2.41 -7.97
C ARG A 222 -15.86 2.75 -8.58
N ILE A 223 -14.98 3.37 -7.79
CA ILE A 223 -13.64 3.72 -8.25
C ILE A 223 -12.83 2.46 -8.56
N THR A 224 -12.86 1.45 -7.68
CA THR A 224 -12.12 0.20 -7.91
C THR A 224 -12.62 -0.54 -9.15
N ASP A 225 -13.93 -0.57 -9.38
CA ASP A 225 -14.53 -1.21 -10.56
C ASP A 225 -14.12 -0.50 -11.87
N VAL A 226 -14.23 0.83 -11.90
CA VAL A 226 -13.92 1.62 -13.10
C VAL A 226 -12.42 1.62 -13.40
N LEU A 227 -11.56 1.59 -12.38
CA LEU A 227 -10.12 1.53 -12.58
C LEU A 227 -9.63 0.14 -12.98
N ALA A 228 -10.40 -0.93 -12.71
CA ALA A 228 -10.11 -2.28 -13.15
C ALA A 228 -10.32 -2.51 -14.66
N GLU A 229 -11.05 -1.63 -15.34
CA GLU A 229 -11.25 -1.72 -16.78
C GLU A 229 -9.92 -1.57 -17.56
N PRO A 230 -9.73 -2.26 -18.70
CA PRO A 230 -8.52 -2.13 -19.51
C PRO A 230 -8.23 -0.69 -19.96
N TYR A 231 -6.97 -0.29 -19.89
CA TYR A 231 -6.48 0.98 -20.43
C TYR A 231 -5.96 0.77 -21.84
N TRP A 232 -6.17 1.75 -22.72
CA TRP A 232 -5.74 1.67 -24.12
C TRP A 232 -4.64 2.69 -24.38
N VAL A 233 -3.46 2.21 -24.78
CA VAL A 233 -2.33 3.07 -25.13
C VAL A 233 -1.71 2.57 -26.43
N ASP A 234 -1.63 3.45 -27.43
CA ASP A 234 -1.05 3.14 -28.75
C ASP A 234 -1.63 1.89 -29.45
N GLY A 235 -2.89 1.53 -29.12
CA GLY A 235 -3.59 0.38 -29.69
C GLY A 235 -3.47 -0.92 -28.88
N GLU A 236 -2.69 -0.95 -27.80
CA GLU A 236 -2.58 -2.09 -26.89
C GLU A 236 -3.44 -1.91 -25.63
N SER A 237 -4.01 -3.02 -25.14
CA SER A 237 -4.79 -3.04 -23.89
C SER A 237 -3.92 -3.46 -22.71
N LEU A 238 -3.92 -2.66 -21.64
CA LEU A 238 -3.19 -2.91 -20.40
C LEU A 238 -4.15 -2.96 -19.21
N LEU A 239 -3.95 -3.92 -18.32
CA LEU A 239 -4.61 -3.94 -17.00
C LEU A 239 -3.67 -3.36 -15.95
N LEU A 240 -4.18 -2.41 -15.18
CA LEU A 240 -3.50 -1.82 -14.02
C LEU A 240 -4.32 -2.14 -12.77
N GLY A 241 -3.65 -2.60 -11.71
CA GLY A 241 -4.28 -2.68 -10.39
C GLY A 241 -4.31 -1.30 -9.73
N CYS A 242 -5.13 -1.15 -8.70
CA CYS A 242 -5.10 0.02 -7.85
C CYS A 242 -5.39 -0.33 -6.39
N SER A 243 -4.71 0.34 -5.50
CA SER A 243 -4.89 0.20 -4.06
C SER A 243 -5.43 1.50 -3.49
N LEU A 244 -6.63 1.47 -2.90
CA LEU A 244 -7.31 2.64 -2.34
C LEU A 244 -7.46 2.53 -0.82
N GLY A 245 -6.95 3.49 -0.08
CA GLY A 245 -7.15 3.63 1.36
C GLY A 245 -8.12 4.75 1.68
N ILE A 246 -9.08 4.52 2.58
CA ILE A 246 -10.09 5.53 2.97
C ILE A 246 -9.97 5.82 4.45
N ALA A 247 -9.95 7.10 4.85
CA ALA A 247 -10.03 7.51 6.25
C ALA A 247 -11.09 8.61 6.46
N HIS A 248 -11.84 8.52 7.56
CA HIS A 248 -12.85 9.52 7.91
C HIS A 248 -12.27 10.58 8.87
N SER A 249 -12.68 11.83 8.69
CA SER A 249 -12.34 12.92 9.63
C SER A 249 -13.02 12.69 10.99
N GLN A 250 -12.26 12.78 12.08
CA GLN A 250 -12.79 12.72 13.44
C GLN A 250 -13.18 14.11 13.98
N ALA A 251 -13.71 14.17 15.22
CA ALA A 251 -14.24 15.39 15.85
C ALA A 251 -13.20 16.53 16.06
N GLN A 252 -11.90 16.26 15.91
CA GLN A 252 -10.83 17.28 15.86
C GLN A 252 -9.86 16.95 14.72
N PRO A 253 -10.23 17.24 13.46
CA PRO A 253 -9.48 16.74 12.33
C PRO A 253 -8.34 17.70 11.97
N GLU A 254 -7.11 17.23 12.10
CA GLU A 254 -5.95 17.85 11.47
C GLU A 254 -5.68 17.18 10.11
N ALA A 255 -5.22 17.99 9.14
CA ALA A 255 -5.00 17.53 7.77
C ALA A 255 -3.94 16.42 7.66
N ASP A 256 -2.82 16.55 8.38
CA ASP A 256 -1.70 15.61 8.31
C ASP A 256 -2.03 14.21 8.88
N PRO A 257 -2.66 14.08 10.08
CA PRO A 257 -3.13 12.79 10.57
C PRO A 257 -4.11 12.10 9.62
N LEU A 258 -5.05 12.84 9.02
CA LEU A 258 -6.04 12.25 8.12
C LEU A 258 -5.41 11.73 6.82
N MET A 259 -4.47 12.49 6.22
CA MET A 259 -3.70 12.00 5.07
C MET A 259 -2.89 10.76 5.42
N TRP A 260 -2.25 10.75 6.60
CA TRP A 260 -1.48 9.62 7.08
C TRP A 260 -2.34 8.36 7.29
N HIS A 261 -3.53 8.52 7.85
CA HIS A 261 -4.49 7.44 8.06
C HIS A 261 -4.92 6.79 6.74
N ALA A 262 -5.30 7.59 5.75
CA ALA A 262 -5.67 7.06 4.44
C ALA A 262 -4.49 6.37 3.74
N HIS A 263 -3.26 6.91 3.87
CA HIS A 263 -2.08 6.27 3.33
C HIS A 263 -1.83 4.88 3.93
N ILE A 264 -2.01 4.71 5.24
CA ILE A 264 -1.85 3.38 5.85
C ILE A 264 -2.91 2.40 5.36
N ALA A 265 -4.16 2.83 5.27
CA ALA A 265 -5.22 1.99 4.71
C ALA A 265 -4.90 1.57 3.26
N MET A 266 -4.34 2.48 2.45
CA MET A 266 -3.90 2.15 1.08
C MET A 266 -2.82 1.09 1.07
N ARG A 267 -1.84 1.18 1.99
CA ARG A 267 -0.79 0.17 2.13
C ARG A 267 -1.34 -1.20 2.53
N GLN A 268 -2.45 -1.25 3.27
CA GLN A 268 -3.13 -2.50 3.58
C GLN A 268 -3.82 -3.07 2.32
N ALA A 269 -4.47 -2.23 1.52
CA ALA A 269 -5.03 -2.62 0.23
C ALA A 269 -3.96 -3.19 -0.73
N LYS A 270 -2.73 -2.65 -0.72
CA LYS A 270 -1.58 -3.16 -1.52
C LYS A 270 -1.20 -4.62 -1.28
N SER A 271 -1.60 -5.22 -0.15
CA SER A 271 -1.34 -6.63 0.12
C SER A 271 -2.23 -7.57 -0.71
N MET A 272 -3.34 -7.05 -1.24
CA MET A 272 -4.29 -7.78 -2.07
C MET A 272 -4.00 -7.50 -3.55
N GLN A 273 -4.21 -8.50 -4.40
CA GLN A 273 -4.01 -8.34 -5.84
C GLN A 273 -5.25 -7.73 -6.50
N GLY A 274 -5.05 -6.88 -7.51
CA GLY A 274 -6.11 -6.29 -8.31
C GLY A 274 -6.48 -4.87 -7.88
N CYS A 275 -7.69 -4.43 -8.23
CA CYS A 275 -8.23 -3.16 -7.77
C CYS A 275 -9.00 -3.39 -6.47
N THR A 276 -8.48 -2.89 -5.34
CA THR A 276 -9.09 -3.11 -4.03
C THR A 276 -9.05 -1.84 -3.18
N TYR A 277 -9.86 -1.81 -2.12
CA TYR A 277 -9.84 -0.73 -1.15
C TYR A 277 -9.83 -1.24 0.29
N HIS A 278 -9.35 -0.43 1.21
CA HIS A 278 -9.37 -0.70 2.64
C HIS A 278 -9.82 0.54 3.41
N LEU A 279 -10.65 0.35 4.43
CA LEU A 279 -11.05 1.41 5.35
C LEU A 279 -10.05 1.50 6.51
N PHE A 280 -9.66 2.71 6.86
CA PHE A 280 -8.87 2.97 8.04
C PHE A 280 -9.68 2.69 9.31
N ASP A 281 -9.18 1.77 10.13
CA ASP A 281 -9.69 1.51 11.47
C ASP A 281 -8.54 1.69 12.47
N GLU A 282 -8.72 2.58 13.46
CA GLU A 282 -7.73 2.86 14.51
C GLU A 282 -7.31 1.61 15.30
N ARG A 283 -8.19 0.60 15.42
CA ARG A 283 -7.88 -0.66 16.09
C ARG A 283 -6.89 -1.50 15.28
N ILE A 284 -7.00 -1.46 13.96
CA ILE A 284 -6.09 -2.13 13.02
C ILE A 284 -4.78 -1.33 12.91
N ASN A 285 -4.83 0.00 13.08
CA ASN A 285 -3.71 0.88 12.78
C ASN A 285 -2.63 1.02 13.87
N ARG A 286 -2.90 0.60 15.11
CA ARG A 286 -1.84 0.34 16.10
C ARG A 286 -0.80 -0.65 15.56
N ASN A 287 -1.16 -1.51 14.62
CA ASN A 287 -0.26 -2.49 14.02
C ASN A 287 0.75 -1.89 13.02
N ALA A 288 0.46 -0.73 12.39
CA ALA A 288 1.34 -0.15 11.38
C ALA A 288 2.55 0.60 11.95
N ARG A 289 2.39 1.34 13.06
CA ARG A 289 3.55 1.79 13.87
C ARG A 289 4.32 0.59 14.44
N SER A 290 3.58 -0.43 14.86
CA SER A 290 4.14 -1.71 15.29
C SER A 290 4.97 -2.41 14.20
N LEU A 291 4.69 -2.28 12.90
CA LEU A 291 5.45 -2.97 11.86
C LEU A 291 6.88 -2.44 11.68
N ALA A 292 7.07 -1.12 11.75
CA ALA A 292 8.41 -0.52 11.69
C ALA A 292 9.22 -0.81 12.97
N ASP A 293 8.55 -0.75 14.12
CA ASP A 293 9.15 -1.14 15.41
C ASP A 293 9.51 -2.64 15.40
N LEU A 294 8.61 -3.49 14.90
CA LEU A 294 8.79 -4.95 14.77
C LEU A 294 9.91 -5.28 13.77
N GLU A 295 10.11 -4.49 12.72
CA GLU A 295 11.25 -4.67 11.80
C GLU A 295 12.57 -4.40 12.53
N GLY A 296 12.63 -3.28 13.27
CA GLY A 296 13.78 -2.93 14.10
C GLY A 296 14.06 -3.96 15.19
N GLU A 297 13.00 -4.50 15.80
CA GLU A 297 13.06 -5.60 16.76
C GLU A 297 13.54 -6.90 16.13
N LEU A 298 13.00 -7.32 14.98
CA LEU A 298 13.43 -8.54 14.28
C LEU A 298 14.90 -8.46 13.87
N ARG A 299 15.34 -7.29 13.40
CA ARG A 299 16.76 -7.04 13.08
C ARG A 299 17.66 -7.15 14.31
N ARG A 300 17.17 -6.81 15.51
CA ARG A 300 17.89 -7.02 16.78
C ARG A 300 17.83 -8.49 17.21
N ALA A 301 16.69 -9.15 17.05
CA ALA A 301 16.48 -10.55 17.37
C ALA A 301 17.41 -11.46 16.57
N LEU A 302 17.67 -11.16 15.28
CA LEU A 302 18.66 -11.90 14.47
C LEU A 302 20.09 -11.84 15.00
N ARG A 303 20.44 -10.83 15.81
CA ARG A 303 21.76 -10.67 16.43
C ARG A 303 21.78 -11.12 17.90
N ARG A 304 20.65 -11.53 18.44
CA ARG A 304 20.48 -11.97 19.83
C ARG A 304 19.95 -13.41 19.83
N ASP A 305 20.02 -14.09 20.97
CA ASP A 305 19.43 -15.43 21.11
C ASP A 305 17.91 -15.36 21.37
N GLU A 306 17.18 -14.53 20.60
CA GLU A 306 15.73 -14.33 20.72
C GLU A 306 14.94 -15.19 19.72
N LEU A 307 15.60 -15.78 18.72
CA LEU A 307 15.00 -16.70 17.76
C LEU A 307 15.29 -18.15 18.17
N GLU A 308 14.34 -19.03 17.89
CA GLU A 308 14.50 -20.47 18.09
C GLU A 308 13.79 -21.29 17.02
N LEU A 309 14.13 -22.57 16.93
CA LEU A 309 13.44 -23.52 16.06
C LEU A 309 12.57 -24.45 16.90
N HIS A 310 11.32 -24.59 16.46
CA HIS A 310 10.44 -25.67 16.86
C HIS A 310 10.35 -26.65 15.70
N TYR A 311 10.15 -27.93 16.01
CA TYR A 311 10.18 -29.01 15.05
C TYR A 311 8.85 -29.74 15.05
N GLN A 312 8.25 -29.88 13.88
CA GLN A 312 7.03 -30.66 13.74
C GLN A 312 7.33 -32.02 13.09
N PRO A 313 7.06 -33.14 13.79
CA PRO A 313 7.28 -34.48 13.26
C PRO A 313 6.36 -34.84 12.09
N ARG A 314 6.92 -35.50 11.07
CA ARG A 314 6.22 -36.11 9.94
C ARG A 314 6.18 -37.63 10.08
N LEU A 315 4.98 -38.19 10.07
CA LEU A 315 4.71 -39.61 10.22
C LEU A 315 4.57 -40.27 8.84
N CYS A 316 5.30 -41.36 8.60
CA CYS A 316 5.05 -42.24 7.45
C CYS A 316 3.85 -43.15 7.74
N LEU A 317 2.86 -43.15 6.84
CA LEU A 317 1.62 -43.90 7.02
C LEU A 317 1.82 -45.42 6.92
N ASP A 318 2.77 -45.88 6.09
CA ASP A 318 3.06 -47.30 5.91
C ASP A 318 3.78 -47.90 7.11
N SER A 319 4.82 -47.21 7.60
CA SER A 319 5.68 -47.71 8.68
C SER A 319 5.20 -47.33 10.08
N GLY A 320 4.35 -46.32 10.19
CA GLY A 320 3.96 -45.73 11.47
C GLY A 320 5.12 -45.04 12.22
N ARG A 321 6.23 -44.74 11.53
CA ARG A 321 7.42 -44.11 12.13
C ARG A 321 7.56 -42.67 11.69
N ILE A 322 8.20 -41.86 12.54
CA ILE A 322 8.63 -40.52 12.16
C ILE A 322 9.78 -40.64 11.16
N VAL A 323 9.63 -39.97 10.01
CA VAL A 323 10.60 -40.01 8.88
C VAL A 323 11.20 -38.64 8.59
N GLY A 324 10.57 -37.57 9.08
CA GLY A 324 11.04 -36.21 8.89
C GLY A 324 10.57 -35.26 9.98
N LEU A 325 11.16 -34.07 9.97
CA LEU A 325 10.91 -32.96 10.86
C LEU A 325 10.82 -31.69 10.01
N GLU A 326 9.80 -30.89 10.21
CA GLU A 326 9.76 -29.53 9.66
C GLU A 326 10.30 -28.54 10.68
N ALA A 327 11.33 -27.79 10.30
CA ALA A 327 11.94 -26.74 11.11
C ALA A 327 11.13 -25.44 10.97
N LEU A 328 10.44 -25.08 12.04
CA LEU A 328 9.56 -23.93 12.10
C LEU A 328 10.15 -22.88 13.04
N VAL A 329 10.52 -21.73 12.48
CA VAL A 329 11.08 -20.62 13.26
C VAL A 329 10.06 -20.06 14.25
N ARG A 330 10.51 -19.69 15.44
CA ARG A 330 9.74 -18.98 16.45
C ARG A 330 10.55 -17.81 16.98
N TRP A 331 9.86 -16.74 17.34
CA TRP A 331 10.50 -15.56 17.90
C TRP A 331 10.02 -15.32 19.33
N ARG A 332 10.93 -15.46 20.30
CA ARG A 332 10.68 -15.11 21.70
C ARG A 332 10.71 -13.59 21.86
N HIS A 333 9.57 -12.95 21.62
CA HIS A 333 9.41 -11.52 21.76
C HIS A 333 9.18 -11.11 23.22
N GLN A 334 9.93 -10.13 23.72
CA GLN A 334 9.89 -9.73 25.14
C GLN A 334 8.51 -9.31 25.63
N GLN A 335 7.72 -8.63 24.79
CA GLN A 335 6.39 -8.14 25.15
C GLN A 335 5.25 -9.01 24.64
N ARG A 336 5.46 -9.77 23.56
CA ARG A 336 4.39 -10.51 22.85
C ARG A 336 4.45 -12.02 23.08
N GLY A 337 5.45 -12.49 23.82
CA GLY A 337 5.67 -13.91 24.03
C GLY A 337 6.23 -14.60 22.79
N LEU A 338 5.88 -15.86 22.60
CA LEU A 338 6.38 -16.68 21.50
C LEU A 338 5.57 -16.44 20.22
N LEU A 339 6.15 -15.73 19.26
CA LEU A 339 5.50 -15.41 17.99
C LEU A 339 5.70 -16.54 16.96
N PRO A 340 4.63 -16.95 16.24
CA PRO A 340 4.70 -17.89 15.13
C PRO A 340 5.18 -17.19 13.82
N PRO A 341 5.64 -17.97 12.82
CA PRO A 341 6.13 -17.45 11.53
C PRO A 341 5.15 -16.51 10.85
N SER A 342 3.85 -16.82 10.90
CA SER A 342 2.79 -16.03 10.25
C SER A 342 2.74 -14.57 10.73
N GLU A 343 3.25 -14.26 11.91
CA GLU A 343 3.25 -12.90 12.46
C GLU A 343 4.45 -12.04 12.02
N PHE A 344 5.58 -12.64 11.63
CA PHE A 344 6.81 -11.88 11.34
C PHE A 344 7.53 -12.25 10.04
N VAL A 345 7.28 -13.43 9.46
CA VAL A 345 7.88 -13.82 8.17
C VAL A 345 7.42 -12.90 7.02
N PRO A 346 6.12 -12.52 6.89
CA PRO A 346 5.71 -11.57 5.86
C PRO A 346 6.45 -10.22 5.97
N LEU A 347 6.72 -9.76 7.19
CA LEU A 347 7.52 -8.55 7.43
C LEU A 347 8.99 -8.76 7.04
N ALA A 348 9.57 -9.92 7.36
CA ALA A 348 10.93 -10.27 6.98
C ALA A 348 11.09 -10.29 5.45
N GLU A 349 10.09 -10.82 4.74
CA GLU A 349 10.05 -10.81 3.28
C GLU A 349 9.98 -9.38 2.74
N GLN A 350 9.07 -8.54 3.22
CA GLN A 350 8.93 -7.16 2.73
C GLN A 350 10.21 -6.33 2.96
N SER A 351 10.80 -6.42 4.15
CA SER A 351 12.01 -5.70 4.55
C SER A 351 13.33 -6.26 4.00
N GLY A 352 13.30 -7.48 3.43
CA GLY A 352 14.51 -8.19 2.98
C GLY A 352 15.28 -8.90 4.09
N LEU A 353 14.82 -8.84 5.34
CA LEU A 353 15.38 -9.62 6.46
C LEU A 353 15.16 -11.13 6.33
N ILE A 354 14.33 -11.59 5.37
CA ILE A 354 14.13 -13.01 5.10
C ILE A 354 15.42 -13.74 4.71
N VAL A 355 16.36 -13.07 4.03
CA VAL A 355 17.64 -13.67 3.64
C VAL A 355 18.51 -13.98 4.87
N PRO A 356 18.85 -13.00 5.75
CA PRO A 356 19.61 -13.30 6.95
C PRO A 356 18.86 -14.23 7.92
N LEU A 357 17.52 -14.12 8.02
CA LEU A 357 16.70 -15.03 8.81
C LEU A 357 16.82 -16.47 8.31
N GLY A 358 16.69 -16.69 7.02
CA GLY A 358 16.76 -18.03 6.46
C GLY A 358 18.15 -18.66 6.58
N TYR A 359 19.24 -17.90 6.47
CA TYR A 359 20.58 -18.43 6.79
C TYR A 359 20.73 -18.82 8.26
N TRP A 360 20.16 -18.02 9.17
CA TRP A 360 20.13 -18.35 10.59
C TRP A 360 19.35 -19.64 10.85
N VAL A 361 18.19 -19.83 10.18
CA VAL A 361 17.38 -21.06 10.27
C VAL A 361 18.17 -22.27 9.75
N ILE A 362 18.81 -22.16 8.58
CA ILE A 362 19.63 -23.25 7.99
C ILE A 362 20.76 -23.65 8.94
N PHE A 363 21.52 -22.67 9.43
CA PHE A 363 22.60 -22.92 10.38
C PHE A 363 22.09 -23.65 11.62
N ARG A 364 21.01 -23.16 12.23
CA ARG A 364 20.47 -23.76 13.45
C ARG A 364 19.91 -25.16 13.21
N ALA A 365 19.23 -25.38 12.09
CA ALA A 365 18.69 -26.69 11.72
C ALA A 365 19.81 -27.72 11.50
N LEU A 366 20.88 -27.38 10.78
CA LEU A 366 22.03 -28.28 10.57
C LEU A 366 22.72 -28.64 11.88
N ARG A 367 22.89 -27.67 12.78
CA ARG A 367 23.44 -27.90 14.12
C ARG A 367 22.57 -28.85 14.94
N ASP A 368 21.25 -28.67 14.90
CA ASP A 368 20.32 -29.50 15.66
C ASP A 368 20.19 -30.91 15.01
N MET A 369 20.35 -31.05 13.68
CA MET A 369 20.52 -32.36 13.01
C MET A 369 21.78 -33.10 13.50
N GLN A 370 22.91 -32.40 13.58
CA GLN A 370 24.15 -32.97 14.11
C GLN A 370 23.95 -33.46 15.55
N ALA A 371 23.33 -32.65 16.40
CA ALA A 371 23.07 -33.00 17.79
C ALA A 371 22.14 -34.22 17.93
N LEU A 372 21.11 -34.36 17.08
CA LEU A 372 20.25 -35.55 17.06
C LEU A 372 21.04 -36.80 16.65
N ARG A 373 21.92 -36.70 15.64
CA ARG A 373 22.79 -37.80 15.21
C ARG A 373 23.74 -38.24 16.33
N GLU A 374 24.37 -37.30 17.02
CA GLU A 374 25.29 -37.57 18.14
C GLU A 374 24.58 -38.25 19.33
N GLN A 375 23.29 -38.01 19.50
CA GLN A 375 22.45 -38.70 20.48
C GLN A 375 21.98 -40.10 20.04
N GLY A 376 22.39 -40.56 18.86
CA GLY A 376 22.11 -41.92 18.37
C GLY A 376 20.75 -42.08 17.70
N PHE A 377 20.05 -40.99 17.36
CA PHE A 377 18.81 -41.10 16.58
C PHE A 377 19.11 -41.52 15.14
N ALA A 378 18.19 -42.28 14.54
CA ALA A 378 18.25 -42.57 13.11
C ALA A 378 18.17 -41.26 12.30
N PRO A 379 18.81 -41.20 11.12
CA PRO A 379 18.70 -40.03 10.26
C PRO A 379 17.24 -39.72 9.90
N LEU A 380 16.84 -38.46 10.03
CA LEU A 380 15.52 -37.94 9.70
C LEU A 380 15.66 -36.84 8.65
N HIS A 381 14.67 -36.73 7.76
CA HIS A 381 14.61 -35.58 6.86
C HIS A 381 14.34 -34.30 7.66
N MET A 382 15.15 -33.27 7.44
CA MET A 382 14.98 -31.94 8.04
C MET A 382 14.50 -30.99 6.94
N ALA A 383 13.21 -30.67 6.98
CA ALA A 383 12.59 -29.76 6.04
C ALA A 383 12.70 -28.31 6.52
N ILE A 384 13.12 -27.42 5.64
CA ILE A 384 13.30 -25.99 5.91
C ILE A 384 12.61 -25.19 4.81
N ASN A 385 11.73 -24.28 5.21
CA ASN A 385 11.10 -23.32 4.31
C ASN A 385 12.14 -22.37 3.69
N LEU A 386 12.16 -22.29 2.36
CA LEU A 386 13.10 -21.47 1.62
C LEU A 386 12.38 -20.43 0.76
N SER A 387 12.58 -19.14 1.07
CA SER A 387 11.91 -18.06 0.34
C SER A 387 12.48 -17.84 -1.06
N PHE A 388 11.65 -17.31 -1.96
CA PHE A 388 12.06 -16.94 -3.32
C PHE A 388 13.25 -15.96 -3.34
N ARG A 389 13.30 -15.02 -2.38
CA ARG A 389 14.40 -14.04 -2.33
C ARG A 389 15.75 -14.69 -2.00
N GLN A 390 15.75 -15.77 -1.22
CA GLN A 390 16.98 -16.53 -0.93
C GLN A 390 17.47 -17.31 -2.16
N PHE A 391 16.55 -17.81 -3.01
CA PHE A 391 16.93 -18.45 -4.27
C PHE A 391 17.68 -17.52 -5.25
N GLN A 392 17.41 -16.22 -5.14
CA GLN A 392 18.10 -15.20 -5.93
C GLN A 392 19.45 -14.78 -5.33
N ASP A 393 19.75 -15.21 -4.10
CA ASP A 393 21.01 -14.88 -3.47
C ASP A 393 22.14 -15.78 -3.99
N SER A 394 23.10 -15.15 -4.66
CA SER A 394 24.33 -15.78 -5.14
C SER A 394 25.14 -16.49 -4.04
N GLN A 395 24.96 -16.12 -2.77
CA GLN A 395 25.67 -16.69 -1.64
C GLN A 395 25.04 -17.98 -1.09
N LEU A 396 23.86 -18.37 -1.57
CA LEU A 396 23.13 -19.53 -1.03
C LEU A 396 23.94 -20.82 -1.15
N LEU A 397 24.38 -21.14 -2.37
CA LEU A 397 25.09 -22.39 -2.66
C LEU A 397 26.47 -22.44 -1.96
N PRO A 398 27.34 -21.41 -2.03
CA PRO A 398 28.61 -21.40 -1.27
C PRO A 398 28.41 -21.52 0.24
N THR A 399 27.43 -20.80 0.79
CA THR A 399 27.15 -20.81 2.23
C THR A 399 26.67 -22.17 2.68
N LEU A 400 25.74 -22.77 1.94
CA LEU A 400 25.20 -24.07 2.28
C LEU A 400 26.28 -25.16 2.23
N ASN A 401 27.12 -25.17 1.19
CA ASN A 401 28.21 -26.13 1.07
C ASN A 401 29.19 -26.02 2.27
N ARG A 402 29.51 -24.80 2.70
CA ARG A 402 30.33 -24.56 3.89
C ARG A 402 29.64 -25.09 5.16
N LEU A 403 28.37 -24.77 5.37
CA LEU A 403 27.63 -25.17 6.58
C LEU A 403 27.43 -26.69 6.69
N ILE A 404 27.15 -27.36 5.57
CA ILE A 404 27.03 -28.81 5.50
C ILE A 404 28.36 -29.47 5.88
N ALA A 405 29.47 -28.98 5.34
CA ALA A 405 30.81 -29.48 5.66
C ALA A 405 31.21 -29.21 7.12
N GLU A 406 30.86 -28.03 7.65
CA GLU A 406 31.17 -27.61 9.03
C GLU A 406 30.46 -28.48 10.09
N HIS A 407 29.21 -28.89 9.82
CA HIS A 407 28.41 -29.72 10.73
C HIS A 407 28.44 -31.23 10.40
N ASP A 408 29.21 -31.63 9.39
CA ASP A 408 29.32 -33.02 8.93
C ASP A 408 27.95 -33.68 8.69
N VAL A 409 27.01 -32.93 8.10
CA VAL A 409 25.65 -33.40 7.81
C VAL A 409 25.62 -34.03 6.41
N ASP A 410 25.00 -35.20 6.28
CA ASP A 410 24.72 -35.77 4.96
C ASP A 410 23.53 -35.04 4.32
N ALA A 411 23.81 -34.28 3.26
CA ALA A 411 22.87 -33.39 2.57
C ALA A 411 21.60 -34.10 2.07
N ARG A 412 21.60 -35.43 1.88
CA ARG A 412 20.42 -36.21 1.50
C ARG A 412 19.25 -36.11 2.50
N TRP A 413 19.58 -35.76 3.74
CA TRP A 413 18.61 -35.59 4.82
C TRP A 413 18.14 -34.14 4.95
N LEU A 414 18.75 -33.20 4.24
CA LEU A 414 18.26 -31.84 4.16
C LEU A 414 17.21 -31.73 3.06
N GLU A 415 16.08 -31.12 3.39
CA GLU A 415 14.97 -30.88 2.48
C GLU A 415 14.63 -29.38 2.49
N PHE A 416 14.51 -28.76 1.32
CA PHE A 416 14.00 -27.39 1.20
C PHE A 416 12.59 -27.39 0.66
N GLU A 417 11.71 -26.69 1.36
CA GLU A 417 10.32 -26.50 0.98
C GLU A 417 10.17 -25.17 0.24
N LEU A 418 9.45 -25.19 -0.87
CA LEU A 418 9.16 -24.00 -1.66
C LEU A 418 7.67 -23.93 -1.95
N THR A 419 7.09 -22.74 -1.81
CA THR A 419 5.71 -22.53 -2.25
C THR A 419 5.58 -22.60 -3.77
N GLU A 420 4.41 -23.01 -4.23
CA GLU A 420 4.04 -23.03 -5.64
C GLU A 420 4.34 -21.71 -6.36
N THR A 421 3.98 -20.58 -5.73
CA THR A 421 4.18 -19.25 -6.30
C THR A 421 5.65 -18.84 -6.41
N ALA A 422 6.51 -19.30 -5.49
CA ALA A 422 7.94 -19.03 -5.51
C ALA A 422 8.61 -19.72 -6.72
N VAL A 423 8.22 -20.96 -6.98
CA VAL A 423 8.73 -21.77 -8.10
C VAL A 423 8.34 -21.20 -9.46
N MET A 424 7.10 -20.70 -9.60
CA MET A 424 6.61 -20.19 -10.88
C MET A 424 7.23 -18.86 -11.31
N ARG A 425 7.80 -18.08 -10.38
CA ARG A 425 8.44 -16.80 -10.69
C ARG A 425 9.85 -17.05 -11.26
N ARG A 426 10.06 -16.78 -12.56
CA ARG A 426 11.37 -16.93 -13.24
C ARG A 426 11.96 -18.36 -13.13
N SER A 427 11.18 -19.32 -13.61
CA SER A 427 11.44 -20.77 -13.52
C SER A 427 12.86 -21.20 -13.89
N ASP A 428 13.48 -20.62 -14.91
CA ASP A 428 14.81 -21.06 -15.37
C ASP A 428 15.92 -20.81 -14.35
N GLN A 429 15.92 -19.65 -13.68
CA GLN A 429 16.93 -19.32 -12.67
C GLN A 429 16.75 -20.17 -11.41
N VAL A 430 15.51 -20.33 -10.95
CA VAL A 430 15.18 -21.18 -9.80
C VAL A 430 15.61 -22.61 -10.07
N ARG A 431 15.28 -23.13 -11.26
CA ARG A 431 15.67 -24.48 -11.68
C ARG A 431 17.18 -24.69 -11.68
N GLN A 432 17.97 -23.76 -12.23
CA GLN A 432 19.44 -23.85 -12.20
C GLN A 432 20.00 -23.93 -10.78
N THR A 433 19.48 -23.11 -9.87
CA THR A 433 19.88 -23.14 -8.45
C THR A 433 19.45 -24.45 -7.78
N MET A 434 18.23 -24.94 -8.04
CA MET A 434 17.76 -26.23 -7.53
C MET A 434 18.62 -27.39 -8.05
N ASP A 435 18.97 -27.40 -9.33
CA ASP A 435 19.83 -28.44 -9.91
C ASP A 435 21.23 -28.43 -9.27
N ALA A 436 21.80 -27.25 -9.01
CA ALA A 436 23.09 -27.12 -8.32
C ALA A 436 23.02 -27.60 -6.85
N LEU A 437 21.93 -27.28 -6.14
CA LEU A 437 21.70 -27.75 -4.77
C LEU A 437 21.42 -29.25 -4.71
N ARG A 438 20.75 -29.81 -5.72
CA ARG A 438 20.53 -31.26 -5.87
C ARG A 438 21.85 -31.99 -6.07
N GLN A 439 22.82 -31.41 -6.78
CA GLN A 439 24.16 -31.98 -6.91
C GLN A 439 24.91 -32.05 -5.57
N LEU A 440 24.58 -31.19 -4.60
CA LEU A 440 25.07 -31.32 -3.22
C LEU A 440 24.39 -32.46 -2.46
N GLY A 441 23.27 -33.00 -2.97
CA GLY A 441 22.49 -34.08 -2.37
C GLY A 441 21.18 -33.63 -1.71
N VAL A 442 20.88 -32.33 -1.71
CA VAL A 442 19.69 -31.78 -1.04
C VAL A 442 18.40 -32.17 -1.76
N ARG A 443 17.33 -32.42 -1.00
CA ARG A 443 15.99 -32.70 -1.51
C ARG A 443 15.12 -31.46 -1.57
N PHE A 444 14.12 -31.47 -2.44
CA PHE A 444 13.13 -30.41 -2.55
C PHE A 444 11.72 -30.96 -2.42
N SER A 445 10.88 -30.21 -1.71
CA SER A 445 9.45 -30.43 -1.63
C SER A 445 8.70 -29.17 -2.09
N LEU A 446 7.55 -29.39 -2.71
CA LEU A 446 6.63 -28.32 -3.10
C LEU A 446 5.58 -28.14 -2.02
N ASP A 447 5.46 -26.93 -1.50
CA ASP A 447 4.55 -26.55 -0.43
C ASP A 447 3.30 -25.82 -0.96
N ASP A 448 2.24 -25.82 -0.15
CA ASP A 448 0.93 -25.20 -0.43
C ASP A 448 0.28 -25.63 -1.77
N PHE A 449 0.48 -26.88 -2.19
CA PHE A 449 0.01 -27.33 -3.51
C PHE A 449 -1.51 -27.24 -3.66
N GLY A 450 -1.96 -26.61 -4.74
CA GLY A 450 -3.39 -26.46 -5.08
C GLY A 450 -3.97 -25.10 -4.72
N THR A 451 -3.20 -24.22 -4.09
CA THR A 451 -3.60 -22.83 -3.79
C THR A 451 -3.28 -21.85 -4.93
N GLY A 452 -2.46 -22.26 -5.91
CA GLY A 452 -2.03 -21.45 -7.06
C GLY A 452 -2.42 -21.99 -8.44
N TYR A 453 -1.91 -21.35 -9.50
CA TYR A 453 -2.13 -21.71 -10.90
C TYR A 453 -0.94 -22.49 -11.49
N SER A 454 -0.64 -23.69 -10.98
CA SER A 454 0.43 -24.51 -11.53
C SER A 454 0.13 -24.98 -12.94
N SER A 455 1.08 -24.73 -13.85
CA SER A 455 1.15 -25.45 -15.12
C SER A 455 1.78 -26.81 -14.87
N PHE A 456 1.03 -27.89 -15.11
CA PHE A 456 1.51 -29.29 -14.97
C PHE A 456 2.85 -29.55 -15.68
N MET A 457 3.09 -28.89 -16.81
CA MET A 457 4.35 -28.97 -17.55
C MET A 457 5.54 -28.48 -16.74
N HIS A 458 5.34 -27.49 -15.87
CA HIS A 458 6.41 -26.94 -15.03
C HIS A 458 6.73 -27.86 -13.86
N LEU A 459 5.71 -28.45 -13.21
CA LEU A 459 5.91 -29.39 -12.09
C LEU A 459 6.79 -30.57 -12.50
N ASN A 460 6.52 -31.17 -13.66
CA ASN A 460 7.28 -32.32 -14.16
C ASN A 460 8.76 -31.98 -14.52
N SER A 461 9.08 -30.70 -14.70
CA SER A 461 10.43 -30.26 -15.06
C SER A 461 11.34 -29.95 -13.86
N LEU A 462 10.76 -29.91 -12.65
CA LEU A 462 11.46 -29.51 -11.44
C LEU A 462 12.06 -30.71 -10.71
N PRO A 463 13.23 -30.55 -10.07
CA PRO A 463 13.87 -31.61 -9.30
C PRO A 463 13.24 -31.77 -7.90
N ILE A 464 11.92 -31.85 -7.81
CA ILE A 464 11.19 -32.10 -6.56
C ILE A 464 11.04 -33.60 -6.32
N ALA A 465 11.04 -34.00 -5.04
CA ALA A 465 10.84 -35.38 -4.63
C ALA A 465 9.52 -35.55 -3.86
N LEU A 466 8.98 -34.47 -3.29
CA LEU A 466 7.76 -34.50 -2.50
C LEU A 466 6.82 -33.36 -2.87
N LEU A 467 5.53 -33.60 -2.64
CA LEU A 467 4.46 -32.63 -2.77
C LEU A 467 3.65 -32.60 -1.47
N LYS A 468 3.49 -31.40 -0.91
CA LYS A 468 2.74 -31.17 0.32
C LYS A 468 1.36 -30.61 -0.02
N ILE A 469 0.31 -31.30 0.42
CA ILE A 469 -1.09 -30.88 0.25
C ILE A 469 -1.46 -29.96 1.41
N ASP A 470 -1.88 -28.74 1.08
CA ASP A 470 -2.24 -27.70 2.04
C ASP A 470 -3.35 -28.15 3.01
N MET A 471 -3.23 -27.68 4.26
CA MET A 471 -4.17 -27.96 5.35
C MET A 471 -5.62 -27.55 5.01
N GLY A 472 -5.83 -26.52 4.18
CA GLY A 472 -7.17 -26.07 3.78
C GLY A 472 -7.98 -27.16 3.06
N PHE A 473 -7.32 -27.99 2.25
CA PHE A 473 -7.96 -29.11 1.57
C PHE A 473 -8.21 -30.28 2.52
N VAL A 474 -7.22 -30.62 3.35
CA VAL A 474 -7.28 -31.72 4.32
C VAL A 474 -8.37 -31.47 5.37
N ALA A 475 -8.50 -30.24 5.87
CA ALA A 475 -9.48 -29.87 6.88
C ALA A 475 -10.94 -30.11 6.44
N GLN A 476 -11.23 -30.01 5.13
CA GLN A 476 -12.61 -30.09 4.61
C GLN A 476 -12.98 -31.45 3.99
N MET A 477 -12.07 -32.42 3.94
CA MET A 477 -12.31 -33.69 3.22
C MET A 477 -13.30 -34.65 3.92
N GLU A 478 -13.48 -34.53 5.24
CA GLU A 478 -14.50 -35.28 5.97
C GLU A 478 -15.91 -34.76 5.64
N LEU A 479 -16.05 -33.42 5.55
CA LEU A 479 -17.34 -32.73 5.44
C LEU A 479 -17.86 -32.59 4.01
N ARG A 480 -16.97 -32.48 3.02
CA ARG A 480 -17.33 -32.20 1.62
C ARG A 480 -16.79 -33.29 0.68
N GLU A 481 -17.68 -33.89 -0.09
CA GLU A 481 -17.31 -34.95 -1.03
C GLU A 481 -16.42 -34.42 -2.17
N GLU A 482 -16.62 -33.18 -2.61
CA GLU A 482 -15.81 -32.55 -3.65
C GLU A 482 -14.35 -32.43 -3.21
N ASN A 483 -14.11 -31.96 -1.99
CA ASN A 483 -12.75 -31.83 -1.43
C ASN A 483 -12.10 -33.19 -1.22
N ARG A 484 -12.88 -34.19 -0.80
CA ARG A 484 -12.40 -35.58 -0.68
C ARG A 484 -11.91 -36.12 -2.02
N LYS A 485 -12.70 -35.92 -3.08
CA LYS A 485 -12.33 -36.29 -4.47
C LYS A 485 -11.10 -35.52 -4.94
N LEU A 486 -11.00 -34.24 -4.59
CA LEU A 486 -9.88 -33.38 -4.97
C LEU A 486 -8.57 -33.84 -4.32
N VAL A 487 -8.55 -34.07 -3.00
CA VAL A 487 -7.38 -34.60 -2.27
C VAL A 487 -6.94 -35.94 -2.87
N ASN A 488 -7.88 -36.86 -3.11
CA ASN A 488 -7.56 -38.13 -3.76
C ASN A 488 -6.97 -37.94 -5.17
N ALA A 489 -7.51 -37.00 -5.97
CA ALA A 489 -6.96 -36.70 -7.29
C ALA A 489 -5.55 -36.11 -7.22
N MET A 490 -5.27 -35.22 -6.25
CA MET A 490 -3.94 -34.65 -6.00
C MET A 490 -2.92 -35.73 -5.62
N ILE A 491 -3.30 -36.67 -4.75
CA ILE A 491 -2.43 -37.79 -4.34
C ILE A 491 -2.07 -38.65 -5.56
N ASN A 492 -3.08 -39.07 -6.33
CA ASN A 492 -2.85 -39.89 -7.53
C ASN A 492 -2.00 -39.16 -8.58
N LEU A 493 -2.21 -37.85 -8.75
CA LEU A 493 -1.39 -37.03 -9.64
C LEU A 493 0.08 -37.03 -9.23
N ALA A 494 0.37 -36.79 -7.95
CA ALA A 494 1.73 -36.76 -7.44
C ALA A 494 2.43 -38.13 -7.64
N HIS A 495 1.72 -39.23 -7.37
CA HIS A 495 2.26 -40.58 -7.62
C HIS A 495 2.53 -40.84 -9.11
N ASN A 496 1.68 -40.35 -10.02
CA ASN A 496 1.92 -40.45 -11.46
C ASN A 496 3.17 -39.68 -11.91
N LEU A 497 3.61 -38.68 -11.13
CA LEU A 497 4.85 -37.94 -11.34
C LEU A 497 6.03 -38.54 -10.56
N ASN A 498 5.85 -39.70 -9.90
CA ASN A 498 6.82 -40.34 -9.01
C ASN A 498 7.24 -39.46 -7.83
N LEU A 499 6.32 -38.65 -7.31
CA LEU A 499 6.51 -37.82 -6.12
C LEU A 499 5.87 -38.48 -4.90
N GLU A 500 6.51 -38.37 -3.74
CA GLU A 500 5.87 -38.70 -2.47
C GLU A 500 4.92 -37.59 -2.04
N VAL A 501 3.85 -37.96 -1.32
CA VAL A 501 2.85 -36.99 -0.85
C VAL A 501 2.89 -36.86 0.67
N VAL A 502 2.88 -35.61 1.12
CA VAL A 502 2.70 -35.23 2.52
C VAL A 502 1.37 -34.51 2.65
N ALA A 503 0.47 -35.00 3.48
CA ALA A 503 -0.76 -34.26 3.80
C ALA A 503 -0.58 -33.48 5.11
N GLU A 504 -0.85 -32.18 5.05
CA GLU A 504 -0.66 -31.27 6.18
C GLU A 504 -1.95 -31.00 6.96
N GLY A 505 -1.80 -30.60 8.22
CA GLY A 505 -2.93 -30.22 9.06
C GLY A 505 -3.87 -31.37 9.42
N VAL A 506 -3.35 -32.59 9.57
CA VAL A 506 -4.14 -33.73 10.04
C VAL A 506 -4.42 -33.58 11.54
N GLU A 507 -5.69 -33.42 11.89
CA GLU A 507 -6.17 -33.16 13.25
C GLU A 507 -7.06 -34.28 13.81
N THR A 508 -7.71 -35.07 12.95
CA THR A 508 -8.65 -36.13 13.37
C THR A 508 -8.24 -37.52 12.89
N ALA A 509 -8.67 -38.56 13.62
CA ALA A 509 -8.44 -39.95 13.22
C ALA A 509 -9.16 -40.30 11.90
N GLY A 510 -10.34 -39.72 11.65
CA GLY A 510 -11.05 -39.93 10.38
C GLY A 510 -10.30 -39.36 9.18
N GLN A 511 -9.67 -38.19 9.35
CA GLN A 511 -8.80 -37.62 8.32
C GLN A 511 -7.61 -38.55 8.00
N LEU A 512 -6.98 -39.08 9.04
CA LEU A 512 -5.86 -40.02 8.92
C LEU A 512 -6.26 -41.30 8.17
N GLU A 513 -7.43 -41.88 8.48
CA GLU A 513 -7.96 -43.08 7.82
C GLU A 513 -8.26 -42.82 6.34
N LEU A 514 -8.88 -41.68 6.01
CA LEU A 514 -9.13 -41.29 4.62
C LEU A 514 -7.82 -41.15 3.84
N LEU A 515 -6.82 -40.47 4.39
CA LEU A 515 -5.51 -40.30 3.74
C LEU A 515 -4.79 -41.63 3.52
N ARG A 516 -4.88 -42.56 4.48
CA ARG A 516 -4.39 -43.94 4.27
C ARG A 516 -5.14 -44.64 3.13
N SER A 517 -6.47 -44.49 3.08
CA SER A 517 -7.29 -45.11 2.03
C SER A 517 -6.96 -44.59 0.62
N PHE A 518 -6.49 -43.34 0.53
CA PHE A 518 -6.04 -42.73 -0.73
C PHE A 518 -4.59 -43.07 -1.08
N GLY A 519 -3.87 -43.78 -0.22
CA GLY A 519 -2.46 -44.14 -0.43
C GLY A 519 -1.49 -42.99 -0.17
N CYS A 520 -1.85 -41.99 0.65
CA CYS A 520 -0.93 -40.93 1.03
C CYS A 520 0.32 -41.51 1.73
N ASN A 521 1.51 -40.99 1.44
CA ASN A 521 2.77 -41.56 1.95
C ASN A 521 3.08 -41.09 3.38
N GLN A 522 2.89 -39.80 3.64
CA GLN A 522 3.27 -39.15 4.89
C GLN A 522 2.20 -38.17 5.35
N VAL A 523 2.12 -37.93 6.66
CA VAL A 523 1.20 -36.96 7.26
C VAL A 523 1.89 -36.11 8.31
N GLN A 524 1.40 -34.88 8.42
CA GLN A 524 1.80 -33.92 9.42
C GLN A 524 0.56 -33.22 9.98
N GLY A 525 0.56 -32.93 11.28
CA GLY A 525 -0.55 -32.22 11.91
C GLY A 525 -0.63 -32.44 13.41
N TYR A 526 -1.58 -31.76 14.05
CA TYR A 526 -1.71 -31.78 15.51
C TYR A 526 -2.17 -33.12 16.08
N LEU A 527 -2.74 -34.00 15.25
CA LEU A 527 -2.98 -35.39 15.65
C LEU A 527 -1.67 -36.13 15.97
N ILE A 528 -0.58 -35.80 15.27
CA ILE A 528 0.73 -36.44 15.44
C ILE A 528 1.49 -35.74 16.57
N SER A 529 1.70 -34.43 16.41
CA SER A 529 2.28 -33.55 17.41
C SER A 529 2.14 -32.09 16.96
N ARG A 530 2.02 -31.20 17.94
CA ARG A 530 2.30 -29.78 17.73
C ARG A 530 3.81 -29.58 17.49
N PRO A 531 4.24 -28.45 16.90
CA PRO A 531 5.65 -28.10 16.84
C PRO A 531 6.28 -28.06 18.25
N LEU A 532 7.42 -28.73 18.42
CA LEU A 532 8.10 -28.90 19.71
C LEU A 532 9.46 -28.21 19.72
N PRO A 533 9.90 -27.58 20.83
CA PRO A 533 11.30 -27.22 20.97
C PRO A 533 12.19 -28.47 20.98
N VAL A 534 13.48 -28.31 20.65
CA VAL A 534 14.41 -29.44 20.45
C VAL A 534 14.49 -30.40 21.64
N GLU A 535 14.39 -29.90 22.87
CA GLU A 535 14.46 -30.70 24.10
C GLU A 535 13.22 -31.62 24.25
N GLU A 536 12.04 -31.09 23.95
CA GLU A 536 10.78 -31.85 23.94
C GLU A 536 10.74 -32.81 22.76
N LEU A 537 11.25 -32.42 21.59
CA LEU A 537 11.39 -33.28 20.42
C LEU A 537 12.21 -34.54 20.74
N VAL A 538 13.37 -34.38 21.39
CA VAL A 538 14.23 -35.52 21.77
C VAL A 538 13.47 -36.49 22.67
N THR A 539 12.69 -35.97 23.62
CA THR A 539 11.86 -36.78 24.51
C THR A 539 10.75 -37.52 23.74
N TYR A 540 10.09 -36.82 22.81
CA TYR A 540 9.07 -37.39 21.93
C TYR A 540 9.63 -38.50 21.03
N LEU A 541 10.78 -38.30 20.39
CA LEU A 541 11.39 -39.31 19.51
C LEU A 541 11.79 -40.57 20.29
N ARG A 542 12.26 -40.43 21.54
CA ARG A 542 12.57 -41.59 22.41
C ARG A 542 11.33 -42.38 22.77
N SER A 543 10.22 -41.71 23.12
CA SER A 543 8.99 -42.42 23.49
C SER A 543 8.41 -43.21 22.30
N GLN A 544 8.50 -42.65 21.08
CA GLN A 544 8.07 -43.34 19.86
C GLN A 544 8.93 -44.57 19.53
N ALA A 545 10.24 -44.50 19.75
CA ALA A 545 11.12 -45.66 19.56
C ALA A 545 10.72 -46.85 20.46
N VAL A 546 10.35 -46.58 21.72
CA VAL A 546 9.92 -47.61 22.68
C VAL A 546 8.57 -48.26 22.29
N HIS A 547 7.63 -47.48 21.73
CA HIS A 547 6.34 -47.99 21.28
C HIS A 547 6.45 -48.83 19.99
N ALA A 548 7.42 -48.51 19.12
CA ALA A 548 7.68 -49.28 17.90
C ALA A 548 8.29 -50.67 18.19
N ASP A 549 9.13 -50.81 19.22
CA ASP A 549 9.70 -52.11 19.60
C ASP A 549 8.70 -53.01 20.32
N THR A 550 7.79 -52.44 21.11
CA THR A 550 6.73 -53.21 21.81
C THR A 550 5.64 -53.72 20.86
N SER A 551 5.30 -52.98 19.80
CA SER A 551 4.31 -53.39 18.78
C SER A 551 4.84 -54.40 17.76
N ARG A 552 6.16 -54.59 17.63
CA ARG A 552 6.79 -55.66 16.83
C ARG A 552 7.00 -56.96 17.60
N SER A 553 6.80 -56.93 18.92
CA SER A 553 7.07 -58.05 19.85
C SER A 553 5.82 -58.85 20.22
N GLY A 554 4.65 -58.49 19.68
CA GLY A 554 3.37 -59.19 19.86
C GLY A 554 2.71 -59.41 18.51
#